data_AF-A0A5J4N6G0-F1
#
_entry.id   AF-A0A5J4N6G0-F1
#
_cell.length_a   1.000
_cell.length_b   1.000
_cell.length_c   1.000
_cell.angle_alpha   90.00
_cell.angle_beta   90.00
_cell.angle_gamma   90.00
#
_symmetry.space_group_name_H-M   'P 1'
#
loop_
_entity.id
_entity.type
_entity.pdbx_description
1 polymer ?
#
loop_
_entity_poly.entity_id
_entity_poly.type
_entity_poly.pdbx_seq_one_letter_code
_entity_poly.pdbx_strand_id
1 'polypeptide(L)'
;MPGESLERRLQRIHILGLKDGLVLRAVQQIFEESNTTCKDVAPKLRQPGERWLIRGPCEYVPPVGVEVVEKRTAIPLGESEGIYVRNTQTGEVRVVTGTTYMLTEDEEHWEKQLPTSVIELLADEEVRFRNRIHLAEVSYPSPVSACAMIQDYFECEEADEYGESSLILPEEPKPFQVISLQVPHNAAAQINDYRQNKSRVEFGPVLVMLGPHEQFTLLSLSGGKPKRPNVVKSLYLLLGPDFVTDMVVVETADHARLSLQLSYNWIFDTTEAMENPVEADKLFSVPDFNSARTIRVACLGLDESGKVQNSCMFTENRLRITGVDIQAVAPTDERTRELLMKSVQMAIEITTSSLEAAAT
;
A
#
# COMPACT_ATOMS: atom_id res chain seq x y z
N MET A 1 -40.33 -29.55 43.11
CA MET A 1 -41.51 -29.92 43.94
C MET A 1 -42.59 -30.55 43.06
N PRO A 2 -43.56 -31.32 43.60
CA PRO A 2 -44.74 -31.74 42.83
C PRO A 2 -45.52 -30.48 42.41
N GLY A 3 -45.46 -30.11 41.13
CA GLY A 3 -46.10 -28.90 40.59
C GLY A 3 -45.14 -27.85 40.00
N GLU A 4 -43.83 -28.01 40.15
CA GLU A 4 -42.85 -27.15 39.49
C GLU A 4 -42.50 -27.72 38.10
N SER A 5 -42.73 -26.92 37.07
CA SER A 5 -42.23 -27.17 35.72
C SER A 5 -41.07 -26.23 35.43
N LEU A 6 -39.95 -26.78 34.95
CA LEU A 6 -38.80 -25.99 34.50
C LEU A 6 -39.20 -25.19 33.24
N GLU A 7 -39.19 -23.86 33.31
CA GLU A 7 -39.48 -22.99 32.15
C GLU A 7 -38.44 -23.14 31.02
N ARG A 8 -37.19 -23.41 31.37
CA ARG A 8 -36.10 -23.71 30.43
C ARG A 8 -35.41 -25.01 30.80
N ARG A 9 -35.07 -25.80 29.79
CA ARG A 9 -34.17 -26.97 29.89
C ARG A 9 -32.85 -26.51 30.53
N LEU A 10 -32.25 -27.35 31.36
CA LEU A 10 -30.96 -27.19 32.08
C LEU A 10 -30.15 -25.94 31.66
N GLN A 11 -29.99 -24.98 32.58
CA GLN A 11 -29.15 -23.80 32.35
C GLN A 11 -27.69 -24.21 32.15
N ARG A 12 -27.07 -23.73 31.08
CA ARG A 12 -25.67 -24.02 30.76
C ARG A 12 -24.75 -23.06 31.51
N ILE A 13 -23.79 -23.60 32.24
CA ILE A 13 -22.74 -22.82 32.90
C ILE A 13 -21.77 -22.30 31.84
N HIS A 14 -21.44 -21.02 31.88
CA HIS A 14 -20.45 -20.42 31.01
C HIS A 14 -19.12 -20.25 31.75
N ILE A 15 -18.10 -20.98 31.31
CA ILE A 15 -16.74 -20.86 31.82
C ILE A 15 -15.99 -19.86 30.95
N LEU A 16 -15.52 -18.77 31.57
CA LEU A 16 -14.75 -17.72 30.90
C LEU A 16 -13.29 -17.80 31.31
N GLY A 17 -12.40 -17.96 30.33
CA GLY A 17 -10.96 -17.81 30.52
C GLY A 17 -10.52 -16.34 30.61
N LEU A 18 -9.22 -16.11 30.76
CA LEU A 18 -8.62 -14.75 30.83
C LEU A 18 -8.91 -13.87 29.61
N LYS A 19 -9.05 -14.49 28.44
CA LYS A 19 -9.29 -13.82 27.17
C LYS A 19 -10.77 -13.82 26.77
N ASP A 20 -11.64 -14.45 27.56
CA ASP A 20 -13.05 -14.60 27.22
C ASP A 20 -13.89 -13.56 27.96
N GLY A 21 -14.94 -13.08 27.30
CA GLY A 21 -15.96 -12.24 27.88
C GLY A 21 -17.35 -12.62 27.37
N LEU A 22 -18.38 -12.21 28.10
CA LEU A 22 -19.77 -12.35 27.68
C LEU A 22 -20.45 -11.00 27.69
N VAL A 23 -21.11 -10.68 26.58
CA VAL A 23 -22.04 -9.55 26.52
C VAL A 23 -23.40 -10.06 26.97
N LEU A 24 -23.91 -9.40 28.01
CA LEU A 24 -25.18 -9.69 28.63
C LEU A 24 -26.16 -8.57 28.32
N ARG A 25 -27.45 -8.91 28.28
CA ARG A 25 -28.54 -7.96 28.14
C ARG A 25 -29.59 -8.24 29.20
N ALA A 26 -30.01 -7.20 29.91
CA ALA A 26 -31.13 -7.27 30.82
C ALA A 26 -32.44 -7.35 30.02
N VAL A 27 -33.26 -8.36 30.25
CA VAL A 27 -34.62 -8.47 29.70
C VAL A 27 -35.63 -7.82 30.65
N GLN A 28 -35.35 -7.88 31.95
CA GLN A 28 -36.14 -7.26 33.00
C GLN A 28 -35.23 -6.41 33.89
N GLN A 29 -35.81 -5.57 34.73
CA GLN A 29 -35.04 -4.84 35.74
C GLN A 29 -34.46 -5.85 36.73
N ILE A 30 -33.13 -5.88 36.85
CA ILE A 30 -32.44 -6.80 37.75
C ILE A 30 -31.47 -6.06 38.66
N PHE A 31 -31.34 -6.55 39.88
CA PHE A 31 -30.24 -6.17 40.75
C PHE A 31 -29.10 -7.15 40.47
N GLU A 32 -27.93 -6.63 40.06
CA GLU A 32 -26.73 -7.44 39.88
C GLU A 32 -26.22 -7.88 41.26
N GLU A 33 -26.88 -8.88 41.85
CA GLU A 33 -26.33 -9.65 42.96
C GLU A 33 -25.21 -10.54 42.40
N SER A 34 -24.14 -10.70 43.19
CA SER A 34 -22.89 -11.39 42.84
C SER A 34 -23.07 -12.88 42.51
N ASN A 35 -23.75 -13.19 41.40
CA ASN A 35 -23.85 -14.52 40.78
C ASN A 35 -22.60 -14.84 39.94
N THR A 36 -21.56 -14.05 40.14
CA THR A 36 -20.24 -14.16 39.55
C THR A 36 -19.23 -14.44 40.65
N THR A 37 -18.31 -15.37 40.40
CA THR A 37 -17.14 -15.57 41.29
C THR A 37 -16.08 -14.47 41.12
N CYS A 38 -16.29 -13.53 40.18
CA CYS A 38 -15.37 -12.41 39.92
C CYS A 38 -15.43 -11.37 41.06
N LYS A 39 -14.27 -10.91 41.52
CA LYS A 39 -14.13 -10.11 42.75
C LYS A 39 -14.48 -8.62 42.66
N ASP A 40 -14.92 -8.09 41.52
CA ASP A 40 -14.87 -6.62 41.30
C ASP A 40 -16.16 -5.96 40.79
N VAL A 41 -17.34 -6.57 40.93
CA VAL A 41 -18.59 -5.93 40.48
C VAL A 41 -19.38 -5.42 41.67
N ALA A 42 -19.36 -4.08 41.86
CA ALA A 42 -20.28 -3.43 42.77
C ALA A 42 -21.73 -3.68 42.32
N PRO A 43 -22.65 -3.98 43.24
CA PRO A 43 -24.04 -4.26 42.87
C PRO A 43 -24.63 -3.04 42.16
N LYS A 44 -25.01 -3.23 40.90
CA LYS A 44 -25.62 -2.20 40.05
C LYS A 44 -27.04 -2.61 39.68
N LEU A 45 -27.98 -1.68 39.84
CA LEU A 45 -29.33 -1.84 39.32
C LEU A 45 -29.30 -1.63 37.80
N ARG A 46 -29.62 -2.67 37.03
CA ARG A 46 -29.65 -2.63 35.56
C ARG A 46 -31.08 -2.42 35.09
N GLN A 47 -31.24 -1.52 34.11
CA GLN A 47 -32.54 -1.28 33.47
C GLN A 47 -32.81 -2.33 32.38
N PRO A 48 -34.08 -2.65 32.08
CA PRO A 48 -34.40 -3.54 30.97
C PRO A 48 -33.84 -2.97 29.65
N GLY A 49 -33.15 -3.82 28.89
CA GLY A 49 -32.45 -3.46 27.66
C GLY A 49 -30.99 -3.05 27.85
N GLU A 50 -30.53 -2.76 29.07
CA GLU A 50 -29.14 -2.41 29.35
C GLU A 50 -28.21 -3.58 29.02
N ARG A 51 -27.10 -3.27 28.34
CA ARG A 51 -26.05 -4.24 28.00
C ARG A 51 -24.82 -4.00 28.85
N TRP A 52 -24.10 -5.06 29.17
CA TRP A 52 -22.79 -4.96 29.83
C TRP A 52 -21.92 -6.16 29.48
N LEU A 53 -20.61 -5.97 29.61
CA LEU A 53 -19.60 -6.99 29.38
C LEU A 53 -19.08 -7.51 30.71
N ILE A 54 -19.11 -8.83 30.88
CA ILE A 54 -18.34 -9.51 31.94
C ILE A 54 -17.07 -10.09 31.34
N ARG A 55 -15.95 -9.91 32.04
CA ARG A 55 -14.62 -10.43 31.65
C ARG A 55 -14.23 -11.58 32.57
N GLY A 56 -13.62 -12.62 32.01
CA GLY A 56 -13.05 -13.71 32.79
C GLY A 56 -11.76 -13.30 33.54
N PRO A 57 -11.16 -14.19 34.33
CA PRO A 57 -11.50 -15.60 34.48
C PRO A 57 -12.61 -15.81 35.52
N CYS A 58 -13.75 -16.35 35.10
CA CYS A 58 -14.86 -16.62 36.01
C CYS A 58 -15.84 -17.66 35.44
N GLU A 59 -16.61 -18.27 36.33
CA GLU A 59 -17.77 -19.05 35.96
C GLU A 59 -19.01 -18.16 36.11
N TYR A 60 -19.83 -18.10 35.07
CA TYR A 60 -21.05 -17.31 35.04
C TYR A 60 -22.26 -18.18 34.77
N VAL A 61 -23.27 -18.02 35.63
CA VAL A 61 -24.60 -18.63 35.47
C VAL A 61 -25.61 -17.50 35.28
N PRO A 62 -26.20 -17.34 34.09
CA PRO A 62 -27.15 -16.26 33.83
C PRO A 62 -28.40 -16.38 34.72
N PRO A 63 -28.74 -15.35 35.52
CA PRO A 63 -29.96 -15.36 36.32
C PRO A 63 -31.21 -15.16 35.45
N VAL A 64 -32.38 -15.43 36.02
CA VAL A 64 -33.68 -15.20 35.35
C VAL A 64 -33.81 -13.71 35.03
N GLY A 65 -34.13 -13.39 33.78
CA GLY A 65 -34.22 -12.01 33.29
C GLY A 65 -32.94 -11.46 32.67
N VAL A 66 -31.85 -12.23 32.60
CA VAL A 66 -30.64 -11.89 31.83
C VAL A 66 -30.47 -12.85 30.66
N GLU A 67 -30.14 -12.28 29.51
CA GLU A 67 -29.85 -13.03 28.29
C GLU A 67 -28.39 -12.85 27.90
N VAL A 68 -27.75 -13.96 27.50
CA VAL A 68 -26.41 -13.94 26.92
C VAL A 68 -26.56 -13.61 25.44
N VAL A 69 -26.05 -12.45 25.01
CA VAL A 69 -26.16 -11.98 23.63
C VAL A 69 -25.04 -12.54 22.79
N GLU A 70 -23.80 -12.39 23.24
CA GLU A 70 -22.62 -12.70 22.44
C GLU A 70 -21.47 -13.16 23.35
N LYS A 71 -20.72 -14.18 22.91
CA LYS A 71 -19.44 -14.54 23.50
C LYS A 71 -18.34 -13.80 22.76
N ARG A 72 -17.52 -13.05 23.49
CA ARG A 72 -16.40 -12.28 22.95
C ARG A 72 -15.07 -12.86 23.40
N THR A 73 -14.07 -12.70 22.55
CA THR A 73 -12.69 -13.05 22.85
C THR A 73 -11.82 -11.82 22.70
N ALA A 74 -10.76 -11.73 23.50
CA ALA A 74 -9.76 -10.69 23.37
C ALA A 74 -8.90 -10.97 22.13
N ILE A 75 -8.72 -9.95 21.31
CA ILE A 75 -7.96 -10.02 20.06
C ILE A 75 -6.53 -9.56 20.37
N PRO A 76 -5.51 -10.43 20.20
CA PRO A 76 -4.12 -10.02 20.37
C PRO A 76 -3.70 -9.13 19.19
N LEU A 77 -3.37 -7.87 19.49
CA LEU A 77 -2.88 -6.90 18.52
C LEU A 77 -1.41 -6.61 18.80
N GLY A 78 -0.55 -6.77 17.78
CA GLY A 78 0.83 -6.29 17.81
C GLY A 78 0.93 -4.78 17.59
N GLU A 79 2.15 -4.23 17.71
CA GLU A 79 2.43 -2.79 17.53
C GLU A 79 2.09 -2.27 16.13
N SER A 80 2.29 -3.11 15.11
CA SER A 80 2.01 -2.84 13.70
C SER A 80 0.61 -3.29 13.26
N GLU A 81 -0.24 -3.69 14.21
CA GLU A 81 -1.57 -4.21 13.94
C GLU A 81 -2.63 -3.40 14.68
N GLY A 82 -3.83 -3.39 14.12
CA GLY A 82 -4.97 -2.81 14.76
C GLY A 82 -6.28 -3.30 14.18
N ILE A 83 -7.36 -2.91 14.83
CA ILE A 83 -8.74 -3.15 14.39
C ILE A 83 -9.51 -1.82 14.37
N TYR A 84 -10.50 -1.74 13.48
CA TYR A 84 -11.47 -0.66 13.52
C TYR A 84 -12.66 -1.05 14.39
N VAL A 85 -13.01 -0.15 15.30
CA VAL A 85 -14.09 -0.35 16.26
C VAL A 85 -15.08 0.79 16.11
N ARG A 86 -16.37 0.44 16.01
CA ARG A 86 -17.48 1.39 15.99
C ARG A 86 -18.31 1.23 17.25
N ASN A 87 -18.61 2.36 17.90
CA ASN A 87 -19.58 2.40 18.97
C ASN A 87 -21.01 2.44 18.37
N THR A 88 -21.85 1.51 18.78
CA THR A 88 -23.24 1.35 18.32
C THR A 88 -24.20 2.40 18.92
N GLN A 89 -23.87 2.97 20.08
CA GLN A 89 -24.65 4.05 20.70
C GLN A 89 -24.31 5.42 20.11
N THR A 90 -23.02 5.76 20.01
CA THR A 90 -22.58 7.09 19.53
C THR A 90 -22.35 7.13 18.01
N GLY A 91 -22.18 5.97 17.37
CA GLY A 91 -21.79 5.87 15.98
C GLY A 91 -20.31 6.22 15.70
N GLU A 92 -19.53 6.55 16.73
CA GLU A 92 -18.13 6.94 16.59
C GLU A 92 -17.27 5.73 16.17
N VAL A 93 -16.42 5.94 15.17
CA VAL A 93 -15.48 4.92 14.69
C VAL A 93 -14.07 5.35 15.05
N ARG A 94 -13.29 4.43 15.63
CA ARG A 94 -11.90 4.65 16.01
C ARG A 94 -11.03 3.45 15.66
N VAL A 95 -9.73 3.67 15.67
CA VAL A 95 -8.72 2.63 15.45
C VAL A 95 -8.07 2.27 16.79
N VAL A 96 -7.90 0.98 17.08
CA VAL A 96 -7.22 0.48 18.27
C VAL A 96 -6.00 -0.33 17.82
N THR A 97 -4.81 0.00 18.34
CA THR A 97 -3.51 -0.57 17.92
C THR A 97 -2.65 -0.97 19.12
N GLY A 98 -1.70 -1.89 18.90
CA GLY A 98 -0.57 -2.15 19.80
C GLY A 98 -0.86 -2.89 21.11
N THR A 99 -2.12 -3.12 21.46
CA THR A 99 -2.50 -3.77 22.73
C THR A 99 -3.60 -4.79 22.52
N THR A 100 -3.55 -5.89 23.28
CA THR A 100 -4.63 -6.89 23.25
C THR A 100 -5.94 -6.23 23.67
N TYR A 101 -6.91 -6.21 22.75
CA TYR A 101 -8.15 -5.47 22.93
C TYR A 101 -9.35 -6.41 22.94
N MET A 102 -10.31 -6.12 23.82
CA MET A 102 -11.61 -6.80 23.86
C MET A 102 -12.69 -5.72 23.69
N LEU A 103 -13.54 -5.89 22.68
CA LEU A 103 -14.62 -4.97 22.37
C LEU A 103 -15.59 -4.85 23.54
N THR A 104 -15.96 -3.62 23.91
CA THR A 104 -16.95 -3.32 24.96
C THR A 104 -18.38 -3.61 24.52
N GLU A 105 -19.33 -3.66 25.45
CA GLU A 105 -20.75 -3.99 25.22
C GLU A 105 -21.43 -3.25 24.07
N ASP A 106 -21.00 -2.02 23.80
CA ASP A 106 -21.55 -1.14 22.77
C ASP A 106 -20.67 -1.06 21.53
N GLU A 107 -19.55 -1.78 21.50
CA GLU A 107 -18.63 -1.77 20.38
C GLU A 107 -18.85 -2.97 19.46
N GLU A 108 -18.75 -2.70 18.15
CA GLU A 108 -18.73 -3.69 17.08
C GLU A 108 -17.51 -3.47 16.18
N HIS A 109 -17.11 -4.51 15.46
CA HIS A 109 -16.09 -4.37 14.42
C HIS A 109 -16.64 -3.54 13.27
N TRP A 110 -15.78 -2.70 12.70
CA TRP A 110 -16.15 -1.86 11.57
C TRP A 110 -15.30 -2.18 10.34
N GLU A 111 -15.97 -2.53 9.24
CA GLU A 111 -15.30 -2.72 7.97
C GLU A 111 -15.13 -1.39 7.24
N LYS A 112 -13.87 -1.01 7.01
CA LYS A 112 -13.55 0.15 6.18
C LYS A 112 -13.75 -0.20 4.71
N GLN A 113 -14.67 0.51 4.06
CA GLN A 113 -14.88 0.40 2.63
C GLN A 113 -13.80 1.18 1.88
N LEU A 114 -13.07 0.51 0.99
CA LEU A 114 -12.08 1.12 0.10
C LEU A 114 -12.50 0.96 -1.36
N PRO A 115 -12.09 1.88 -2.25
CA PRO A 115 -12.25 1.69 -3.68
C PRO A 115 -11.54 0.41 -4.14
N THR A 116 -12.14 -0.32 -5.08
CA THR A 116 -11.60 -1.59 -5.60
C THR A 116 -10.18 -1.43 -6.14
N SER A 117 -9.88 -0.31 -6.80
CA SER A 117 -8.53 -0.01 -7.30
C SER A 117 -7.47 0.09 -6.21
N VAL A 118 -7.84 0.53 -5.00
CA VAL A 118 -6.91 0.59 -3.86
C VAL A 118 -6.75 -0.79 -3.26
N ILE A 119 -7.82 -1.57 -3.17
CA ILE A 119 -7.78 -2.96 -2.68
C ILE A 119 -6.87 -3.81 -3.57
N GLU A 120 -7.01 -3.70 -4.90
CA GLU A 120 -6.15 -4.38 -5.86
C GLU A 120 -4.67 -4.02 -5.66
N LEU A 121 -4.34 -2.74 -5.48
CA LEU A 121 -2.97 -2.28 -5.24
C LEU A 121 -2.41 -2.66 -3.87
N LEU A 122 -3.26 -2.86 -2.85
CA LEU A 122 -2.86 -3.34 -1.53
C LEU A 122 -2.67 -4.86 -1.51
N ALA A 123 -3.46 -5.60 -2.29
CA ALA A 123 -3.41 -7.04 -2.40
C ALA A 123 -2.26 -7.54 -3.27
N ASP A 124 -1.76 -6.70 -4.18
CA ASP A 124 -0.63 -7.02 -5.05
C ASP A 124 0.67 -7.11 -4.23
N GLU A 125 1.00 -8.32 -3.77
CA GLU A 125 2.21 -8.61 -3.00
C GLU A 125 3.50 -8.26 -3.77
N GLU A 126 3.45 -8.13 -5.11
CA GLU A 126 4.60 -7.69 -5.87
C GLU A 126 4.95 -6.22 -5.64
N VAL A 127 4.03 -5.38 -5.13
CA VAL A 127 4.32 -3.99 -4.74
C VAL A 127 5.18 -3.94 -3.46
N ARG A 128 5.14 -4.97 -2.60
CA ARG A 128 6.05 -5.08 -1.43
C ARG A 128 7.50 -5.42 -1.84
N PHE A 129 7.73 -6.00 -3.01
CA PHE A 129 9.04 -6.56 -3.40
C PHE A 129 9.64 -6.04 -4.72
N ARG A 130 8.90 -5.40 -5.62
CA ARG A 130 9.42 -5.04 -6.97
C ARG A 130 10.45 -3.92 -7.06
N ASN A 131 10.72 -3.17 -5.99
CA ASN A 131 11.79 -2.16 -6.00
C ASN A 131 13.15 -2.67 -5.50
N ARG A 132 13.45 -3.94 -5.77
CA ARG A 132 14.82 -4.43 -5.81
C ARG A 132 15.06 -5.11 -7.16
N ILE A 133 15.89 -4.46 -7.97
CA ILE A 133 16.69 -5.03 -9.07
C ILE A 133 16.02 -5.07 -10.46
N HIS A 134 16.31 -4.03 -11.23
CA HIS A 134 16.57 -4.18 -12.67
C HIS A 134 17.96 -4.85 -12.81
N LEU A 135 18.01 -6.18 -12.89
CA LEU A 135 19.14 -6.91 -13.48
C LEU A 135 18.59 -8.22 -14.06
N ALA A 136 18.86 -8.37 -15.34
CA ALA A 136 18.84 -9.60 -16.13
C ALA A 136 17.48 -10.29 -16.28
N GLU A 137 16.93 -10.11 -17.48
CA GLU A 137 16.12 -11.12 -18.15
C GLU A 137 16.78 -12.50 -18.05
N VAL A 138 16.17 -13.42 -17.32
CA VAL A 138 16.23 -14.85 -17.67
C VAL A 138 14.82 -15.40 -17.62
N SER A 139 14.31 -15.63 -18.82
CA SER A 139 13.12 -16.41 -19.14
C SER A 139 13.12 -17.76 -18.43
N TYR A 140 12.02 -18.09 -17.76
CA TYR A 140 11.51 -19.47 -17.77
C TYR A 140 9.99 -19.45 -17.98
N PRO A 141 9.45 -20.31 -18.85
CA PRO A 141 8.03 -20.39 -19.10
C PRO A 141 7.31 -20.99 -17.88
N SER A 142 6.18 -20.39 -17.53
CA SER A 142 5.20 -20.92 -16.58
C SER A 142 4.80 -22.36 -16.93
N PRO A 143 4.81 -23.30 -15.97
CA PRO A 143 3.97 -24.47 -16.03
C PRO A 143 2.68 -24.22 -15.23
N VAL A 144 1.61 -24.08 -15.99
CA VAL A 144 0.29 -24.69 -15.77
C VAL A 144 0.14 -25.47 -14.46
N SER A 145 -0.85 -25.05 -13.66
CA SER A 145 -1.75 -25.90 -12.87
C SER A 145 -1.36 -27.38 -12.74
N ALA A 146 -0.79 -27.77 -11.61
CA ALA A 146 -0.85 -29.14 -11.12
C ALA A 146 -0.76 -29.14 -9.59
N CYS A 147 -1.92 -29.01 -8.96
CA CYS A 147 -2.13 -29.59 -7.65
C CYS A 147 -2.05 -31.11 -7.78
N ALA A 148 -1.35 -31.73 -6.81
CA ALA A 148 -1.41 -33.14 -6.44
C ALA A 148 -1.04 -34.18 -7.51
N MET A 149 0.04 -34.93 -7.26
CA MET A 149 0.01 -36.39 -7.05
C MET A 149 1.45 -36.93 -6.92
N ILE A 150 1.66 -37.69 -5.82
CA ILE A 150 2.46 -38.95 -5.73
C ILE A 150 3.99 -38.73 -5.71
N GLN A 151 4.61 -38.78 -4.52
CA GLN A 151 5.27 -39.96 -3.91
C GLN A 151 6.44 -40.48 -4.76
N ASP A 152 7.67 -40.23 -4.32
CA ASP A 152 8.61 -41.26 -3.83
C ASP A 152 10.06 -40.75 -3.75
N TYR A 153 10.72 -41.12 -2.64
CA TYR A 153 12.17 -41.30 -2.45
C TYR A 153 13.14 -40.10 -2.63
N PHE A 154 13.72 -39.62 -1.53
CA PHE A 154 15.16 -39.83 -1.24
C PHE A 154 15.51 -39.48 0.22
N GLU A 155 16.19 -40.41 0.88
CA GLU A 155 16.76 -40.32 2.23
C GLU A 155 17.93 -39.33 2.26
N CYS A 156 18.05 -38.54 3.34
CA CYS A 156 19.31 -37.93 3.77
C CYS A 156 19.35 -37.88 5.31
N GLU A 157 20.50 -38.29 5.82
CA GLU A 157 20.82 -38.71 7.18
C GLU A 157 20.83 -37.58 8.23
N GLU A 158 20.78 -38.01 9.50
CA GLU A 158 20.80 -37.21 10.73
C GLU A 158 22.03 -36.31 10.88
N ALA A 159 21.82 -35.06 11.33
CA ALA A 159 22.81 -34.28 12.08
C ALA A 159 22.11 -33.18 12.94
N ASP A 160 22.13 -33.42 14.25
CA ASP A 160 22.31 -32.51 15.40
C ASP A 160 21.39 -31.28 15.66
N GLU A 161 20.55 -31.48 16.70
CA GLU A 161 20.28 -30.66 17.91
C GLU A 161 20.24 -29.11 17.92
N TYR A 162 19.08 -28.62 18.41
CA TYR A 162 18.79 -27.35 19.09
C TYR A 162 19.01 -26.02 18.33
N GLY A 163 18.04 -25.70 17.49
CA GLY A 163 17.50 -24.35 17.39
C GLY A 163 15.98 -24.43 17.45
N GLU A 164 15.36 -23.87 18.50
CA GLU A 164 13.92 -23.60 18.52
C GLU A 164 13.60 -22.58 17.40
N SER A 165 13.55 -23.06 16.16
CA SER A 165 12.74 -22.44 15.13
C SER A 165 11.31 -22.73 15.57
N SER A 166 10.77 -21.83 16.39
CA SER A 166 9.33 -21.79 16.64
C SER A 166 8.70 -21.73 15.27
N LEU A 167 8.16 -22.86 14.83
CA LEU A 167 7.33 -22.96 13.65
C LEU A 167 6.17 -21.98 13.91
N ILE A 168 6.29 -20.79 13.35
CA ILE A 168 5.21 -19.80 13.34
C ILE A 168 4.16 -20.44 12.44
N LEU A 169 3.25 -21.19 13.07
CA LEU A 169 2.03 -21.63 12.41
C LEU A 169 1.39 -20.36 11.85
N PRO A 170 1.02 -20.32 10.56
CA PRO A 170 0.37 -19.16 9.98
C PRO A 170 -0.88 -18.87 10.81
N GLU A 171 -0.86 -17.75 11.56
CA GLU A 171 -2.03 -17.27 12.29
C GLU A 171 -3.15 -17.08 11.28
N GLU A 172 -4.33 -17.64 11.57
CA GLU A 172 -5.52 -17.39 10.75
C GLU A 172 -5.72 -15.88 10.59
N PRO A 173 -6.04 -15.38 9.39
CA PRO A 173 -6.12 -13.95 9.14
C PRO A 173 -7.13 -13.32 10.11
N LYS A 174 -6.64 -12.39 10.93
CA LYS A 174 -7.44 -11.73 11.95
C LYS A 174 -8.60 -11.01 11.26
N PRO A 175 -9.85 -11.22 11.71
CA PRO A 175 -10.98 -10.56 11.10
C PRO A 175 -10.89 -9.04 11.36
N PHE A 176 -11.16 -8.24 10.32
CA PHE A 176 -11.29 -6.77 10.42
C PHE A 176 -10.00 -6.00 10.77
N GLN A 177 -8.87 -6.41 10.18
CA GLN A 177 -7.60 -5.72 10.34
C GLN A 177 -7.62 -4.29 9.78
N VAL A 178 -6.92 -3.39 10.46
CA VAL A 178 -6.64 -2.04 9.98
C VAL A 178 -5.84 -2.08 8.69
N ILE A 179 -6.26 -1.28 7.73
CA ILE A 179 -5.53 -1.16 6.47
C ILE A 179 -4.22 -0.43 6.74
N SER A 180 -3.13 -1.10 6.40
CA SER A 180 -1.78 -0.60 6.56
C SER A 180 -0.98 -0.74 5.26
N LEU A 181 -0.09 0.21 5.01
CA LEU A 181 0.79 0.24 3.84
C LEU A 181 2.23 0.46 4.30
N GLN A 182 3.13 -0.43 3.89
CA GLN A 182 4.57 -0.24 4.07
C GLN A 182 5.07 0.70 2.99
N VAL A 183 5.39 1.95 3.34
CA VAL A 183 5.96 2.91 2.41
C VAL A 183 7.47 2.61 2.29
N PRO A 184 7.98 2.30 1.09
CA PRO A 184 9.38 1.96 0.92
C PRO A 184 10.31 3.18 1.12
N HIS A 185 11.61 2.92 1.19
CA HIS A 185 12.62 3.98 1.19
C HIS A 185 12.48 4.86 -0.06
N ASN A 186 12.80 6.15 0.09
CA ASN A 186 12.71 7.15 -0.98
C ASN A 186 11.33 7.21 -1.65
N ALA A 187 10.28 6.96 -0.87
CA ALA A 187 8.90 7.11 -1.30
C ALA A 187 8.10 7.95 -0.30
N ALA A 188 7.02 8.54 -0.79
CA ALA A 188 6.05 9.24 0.04
C ALA A 188 4.64 8.79 -0.31
N ALA A 189 3.79 8.61 0.70
CA ALA A 189 2.37 8.35 0.53
C ALA A 189 1.56 9.54 1.04
N GLN A 190 0.56 9.99 0.27
CA GLN A 190 -0.37 11.02 0.72
C GLN A 190 -1.66 10.39 1.23
N ILE A 191 -2.04 10.75 2.45
CA ILE A 191 -3.23 10.29 3.15
C ILE A 191 -4.16 11.47 3.37
N ASN A 192 -5.42 11.31 2.98
CA ASN A 192 -6.43 12.36 3.08
C ASN A 192 -7.54 11.93 4.05
N ASP A 193 -7.77 12.75 5.09
CA ASP A 193 -8.97 12.67 5.94
C ASP A 193 -10.06 13.56 5.33
N TYR A 194 -11.07 12.91 4.73
CA TYR A 194 -12.18 13.60 4.09
C TYR A 194 -13.15 14.27 5.06
N ARG A 195 -13.21 13.83 6.33
CA ARG A 195 -14.10 14.46 7.31
C ARG A 195 -13.52 15.76 7.82
N GLN A 196 -12.21 15.81 8.02
CA GLN A 196 -11.52 17.01 8.52
C GLN A 196 -10.96 17.87 7.38
N ASN A 197 -11.03 17.40 6.13
CA ASN A 197 -10.38 18.02 4.97
C ASN A 197 -8.90 18.31 5.25
N LYS A 198 -8.21 17.34 5.86
CA LYS A 198 -6.79 17.40 6.19
C LYS A 198 -6.04 16.35 5.39
N SER A 199 -4.94 16.76 4.80
CA SER A 199 -4.01 15.89 4.09
C SER A 199 -2.71 15.81 4.89
N ARG A 200 -2.11 14.63 4.93
CA ARG A 200 -0.77 14.43 5.46
C ARG A 200 0.03 13.56 4.52
N VAL A 201 1.33 13.85 4.43
CA VAL A 201 2.28 13.10 3.63
C VAL A 201 3.21 12.37 4.57
N GLU A 202 3.32 11.06 4.39
CA GLU A 202 4.21 10.20 5.17
C GLU A 202 5.38 9.75 4.29
N PHE A 203 6.60 10.07 4.71
CA PHE A 203 7.83 9.69 4.02
C PHE A 203 8.35 8.35 4.56
N GLY A 204 8.73 7.44 3.67
CA GLY A 204 9.27 6.14 4.04
C GLY A 204 10.74 6.18 4.50
N PRO A 205 11.22 5.12 5.19
CA PRO A 205 10.55 3.85 5.47
C PRO A 205 9.62 3.93 6.68
N VAL A 206 8.32 3.79 6.48
CA VAL A 206 7.33 3.83 7.57
C VAL A 206 6.12 2.98 7.24
N LEU A 207 5.57 2.33 8.27
CA LEU A 207 4.28 1.67 8.18
C LEU A 207 3.18 2.69 8.46
N VAL A 208 2.40 3.01 7.44
CA VAL A 208 1.25 3.91 7.57
C VAL A 208 0.01 3.09 7.85
N MET A 209 -0.68 3.40 8.94
CA MET A 209 -2.01 2.86 9.25
C MET A 209 -3.07 3.91 8.97
N LEU A 210 -4.10 3.54 8.20
CA LEU A 210 -5.21 4.44 7.92
C LEU A 210 -6.14 4.56 9.13
N GLY A 211 -6.47 5.79 9.51
CA GLY A 211 -7.58 6.08 10.39
C GLY A 211 -8.94 5.72 9.77
N PRO A 212 -10.03 5.75 10.55
CA PRO A 212 -11.37 5.39 10.09
C PRO A 212 -11.86 6.17 8.87
N HIS A 213 -11.50 7.45 8.79
CA HIS A 213 -11.95 8.38 7.75
C HIS A 213 -10.84 8.81 6.77
N GLU A 214 -9.64 8.25 6.95
CA GLU A 214 -8.49 8.50 6.08
C GLU A 214 -8.50 7.58 4.86
N GLN A 215 -8.05 8.05 3.69
CA GLN A 215 -7.82 7.16 2.55
C GLN A 215 -6.50 7.51 1.86
N PHE A 216 -5.91 6.53 1.19
CA PHE A 216 -4.76 6.76 0.32
C PHE A 216 -5.16 7.55 -0.90
N THR A 217 -4.30 8.48 -1.31
CA THR A 217 -4.41 9.16 -2.59
C THR A 217 -3.93 8.23 -3.68
N LEU A 218 -4.81 7.89 -4.62
CA LEU A 218 -4.45 7.10 -5.78
C LEU A 218 -3.68 7.98 -6.77
N LEU A 219 -2.44 7.60 -7.06
CA LEU A 219 -1.62 8.24 -8.08
C LEU A 219 -1.85 7.54 -9.41
N SER A 220 -1.94 8.33 -10.48
CA SER A 220 -2.19 7.87 -11.83
C SER A 220 -1.11 8.44 -12.74
N LEU A 221 -0.02 7.70 -12.86
CA LEU A 221 1.22 8.12 -13.49
C LEU A 221 1.29 7.66 -14.96
N SER A 222 2.00 8.44 -15.78
CA SER A 222 2.27 8.08 -17.16
C SER A 222 3.22 6.88 -17.30
N GLY A 223 2.87 5.96 -18.19
CA GLY A 223 3.59 4.70 -18.42
C GLY A 223 3.72 4.35 -19.91
N GLY A 224 4.61 3.40 -20.21
CA GLY A 224 4.84 2.92 -21.58
C GLY A 224 5.88 3.71 -22.40
N LYS A 225 6.08 3.26 -23.64
CA LYS A 225 6.96 3.84 -24.67
C LYS A 225 6.21 3.80 -26.02
N PRO A 226 5.66 4.91 -26.54
CA PRO A 226 5.68 6.27 -25.98
C PRO A 226 4.86 6.40 -24.69
N LYS A 227 5.19 7.38 -23.85
CA LYS A 227 4.47 7.61 -22.59
C LYS A 227 3.01 7.97 -22.83
N ARG A 228 2.11 7.24 -22.18
CA ARG A 228 0.67 7.50 -22.15
C ARG A 228 0.26 7.89 -20.74
N PRO A 229 -0.62 8.88 -20.57
CA PRO A 229 -1.11 9.29 -19.26
C PRO A 229 -1.96 8.17 -18.63
N ASN A 230 -2.01 8.14 -17.29
CA ASN A 230 -2.89 7.26 -16.51
C ASN A 230 -2.71 5.74 -16.74
N VAL A 231 -1.48 5.28 -17.01
CA VAL A 231 -1.20 3.85 -17.24
C VAL A 231 -0.81 3.15 -15.94
N VAL A 232 0.02 3.79 -15.12
CA VAL A 232 0.55 3.20 -13.90
C VAL A 232 -0.23 3.76 -12.72
N LYS A 233 -0.91 2.90 -11.98
CA LYS A 233 -1.57 3.28 -10.72
C LYS A 233 -0.68 2.92 -9.55
N SER A 234 -0.51 3.83 -8.59
CA SER A 234 0.32 3.63 -7.40
C SER A 234 -0.31 4.28 -6.18
N LEU A 235 0.01 3.78 -4.97
CA LEU A 235 -0.40 4.37 -3.69
C LEU A 235 0.66 5.29 -3.08
N TYR A 236 1.91 5.19 -3.54
CA TYR A 236 3.02 6.03 -3.11
C TYR A 236 3.76 6.60 -4.32
N LEU A 237 4.35 7.77 -4.14
CA LEU A 237 5.21 8.46 -5.09
C LEU A 237 6.67 8.10 -4.80
N LEU A 238 7.41 7.67 -5.81
CA LEU A 238 8.86 7.50 -5.72
C LEU A 238 9.54 8.86 -5.84
N LEU A 239 10.45 9.16 -4.91
CA LEU A 239 11.13 10.44 -4.80
C LEU A 239 12.49 10.46 -5.55
N GLY A 240 12.99 9.29 -5.95
CA GLY A 240 14.26 9.14 -6.66
C GLY A 240 15.48 8.97 -5.74
N PRO A 241 16.72 9.02 -6.27
CA PRO A 241 17.07 9.23 -7.67
C PRO A 241 16.65 8.04 -8.55
N ASP A 242 16.04 8.33 -9.68
CA ASP A 242 15.61 7.32 -10.65
C ASP A 242 15.64 7.90 -12.07
N PHE A 243 15.44 7.06 -13.08
CA PHE A 243 15.35 7.49 -14.46
C PHE A 243 14.08 6.99 -15.13
N VAL A 244 13.55 7.80 -16.05
CA VAL A 244 12.38 7.44 -16.82
C VAL A 244 12.67 7.58 -18.30
N THR A 245 12.30 6.57 -19.08
CA THR A 245 12.47 6.56 -20.52
C THR A 245 11.19 6.98 -21.25
N ASP A 246 11.32 7.74 -22.33
CA ASP A 246 10.22 8.16 -23.21
C ASP A 246 10.63 8.12 -24.69
N MET A 247 9.65 8.07 -25.57
CA MET A 247 9.83 8.20 -27.01
C MET A 247 9.05 9.42 -27.51
N VAL A 248 9.78 10.44 -27.96
CA VAL A 248 9.22 11.71 -28.42
C VAL A 248 9.50 11.87 -29.91
N VAL A 249 8.47 12.21 -30.67
CA VAL A 249 8.61 12.56 -32.08
C VAL A 249 8.73 14.08 -32.19
N VAL A 250 9.80 14.56 -32.81
CA VAL A 250 10.05 15.99 -33.06
C VAL A 250 10.16 16.26 -34.55
N GLU A 251 9.90 17.49 -34.93
CA GLU A 251 10.11 18.00 -36.28
C GLU A 251 11.26 19.01 -36.22
N THR A 252 12.26 18.80 -37.07
CA THR A 252 13.39 19.72 -37.24
C THR A 252 13.00 20.91 -38.13
N ALA A 253 13.79 21.98 -38.12
CA ALA A 253 13.57 23.14 -39.01
C ALA A 253 13.53 22.75 -40.50
N ASP A 254 14.24 21.67 -40.86
CA ASP A 254 14.29 21.13 -42.22
C ASP A 254 13.12 20.18 -42.53
N HIS A 255 12.03 20.24 -41.74
CA HIS A 255 10.85 19.38 -41.85
C HIS A 255 11.12 17.87 -41.75
N ALA A 256 12.30 17.47 -41.27
CA ALA A 256 12.59 16.08 -40.99
C ALA A 256 11.98 15.67 -39.66
N ARG A 257 11.19 14.58 -39.67
CA ARG A 257 10.58 13.99 -38.48
C ARG A 257 11.53 12.97 -37.87
N LEU A 258 11.89 13.19 -36.62
CA LEU A 258 12.79 12.33 -35.86
C LEU A 258 12.06 11.76 -34.65
N SER A 259 12.19 10.46 -34.42
CA SER A 259 11.82 9.80 -33.19
C SER A 259 13.05 9.73 -32.28
N LEU A 260 12.97 10.35 -31.11
CA LEU A 260 14.01 10.34 -30.10
C LEU A 260 13.60 9.43 -28.95
N GLN A 261 14.44 8.45 -28.65
CA GLN A 261 14.39 7.71 -27.40
C GLN A 261 15.24 8.46 -26.39
N LEU A 262 14.59 8.93 -25.33
CA LEU A 262 15.17 9.80 -24.33
C LEU A 262 15.05 9.14 -22.96
N SER A 263 16.06 9.31 -22.12
CA SER A 263 16.07 8.91 -20.72
C SER A 263 16.30 10.14 -19.86
N TYR A 264 15.44 10.37 -18.88
CA TYR A 264 15.54 11.52 -17.98
C TYR A 264 15.95 11.04 -16.61
N ASN A 265 17.02 11.61 -16.07
CA ASN A 265 17.45 11.38 -14.70
C ASN A 265 16.75 12.39 -13.80
N TRP A 266 15.96 11.92 -12.84
CA TRP A 266 15.10 12.76 -12.03
C TRP A 266 15.21 12.46 -10.53
N ILE A 267 14.94 13.48 -9.73
CA ILE A 267 14.88 13.42 -8.27
C ILE A 267 13.91 14.49 -7.76
N PHE A 268 13.16 14.21 -6.70
CA PHE A 268 12.35 15.21 -6.01
C PHE A 268 13.17 15.91 -4.94
N ASP A 269 13.06 17.24 -4.87
CA ASP A 269 13.71 18.02 -3.81
C ASP A 269 12.83 18.02 -2.54
N THR A 270 13.20 17.15 -1.59
CA THR A 270 12.42 16.89 -0.37
C THR A 270 12.92 17.67 0.84
N THR A 271 14.01 18.43 0.72
CA THR A 271 14.67 19.11 1.85
C THR A 271 13.70 19.92 2.71
N GLU A 272 12.91 20.81 2.11
CA GLU A 272 11.93 21.61 2.85
C GLU A 272 10.59 20.89 3.07
N ALA A 273 10.31 19.85 2.27
CA ALA A 273 9.06 19.08 2.33
C ALA A 273 9.02 18.14 3.55
N MET A 274 10.18 17.70 4.06
CA MET A 274 10.25 16.90 5.29
C MET A 274 9.95 17.73 6.55
N GLU A 275 10.23 19.03 6.52
CA GLU A 275 10.01 19.94 7.65
C GLU A 275 8.63 20.60 7.60
N ASN A 276 8.12 20.91 6.40
CA ASN A 276 6.87 21.64 6.22
C ASN A 276 5.79 20.81 5.51
N PRO A 277 4.62 20.58 6.14
CA PRO A 277 3.55 19.77 5.54
C PRO A 277 2.95 20.42 4.28
N VAL A 278 2.92 21.75 4.20
CA VAL A 278 2.41 22.48 3.03
C VAL A 278 3.29 22.25 1.80
N GLU A 279 4.60 22.13 2.00
CA GLU A 279 5.55 21.83 0.92
C GLU A 279 5.51 20.36 0.54
N ALA A 280 5.20 19.47 1.48
CA ALA A 280 4.96 18.06 1.20
C ALA A 280 3.72 17.85 0.30
N ASP A 281 2.64 18.59 0.53
CA ASP A 281 1.45 18.51 -0.32
C ASP A 281 1.72 18.94 -1.77
N LYS A 282 2.69 19.85 -2.00
CA LYS A 282 3.08 20.25 -3.36
C LYS A 282 3.65 19.09 -4.17
N LEU A 283 4.31 18.11 -3.54
CA LEU A 283 4.82 16.92 -4.23
C LEU A 283 3.72 16.14 -4.96
N PHE A 284 2.48 16.21 -4.46
CA PHE A 284 1.31 15.51 -4.99
C PHE A 284 0.37 16.41 -5.79
N SER A 285 0.67 17.71 -5.90
CA SER A 285 -0.16 18.68 -6.62
C SER A 285 -0.31 18.39 -8.11
N VAL A 286 0.72 17.76 -8.70
CA VAL A 286 0.74 17.37 -10.11
C VAL A 286 0.53 15.85 -10.19
N PRO A 287 -0.68 15.38 -10.54
CA PRO A 287 -1.02 13.96 -10.49
C PRO A 287 -0.35 13.14 -11.60
N ASP A 288 0.12 13.76 -12.68
CA ASP A 288 0.78 13.08 -13.79
C ASP A 288 2.12 13.72 -14.14
N PHE A 289 3.13 12.87 -14.34
CA PHE A 289 4.41 13.23 -14.91
C PHE A 289 4.14 13.69 -16.35
N ASN A 290 3.87 14.99 -16.53
CA ASN A 290 3.57 15.63 -17.83
C ASN A 290 4.83 15.68 -18.71
N SER A 291 5.35 14.49 -19.02
CA SER A 291 6.62 14.25 -19.67
C SER A 291 6.71 15.12 -20.93
N ALA A 292 5.77 15.06 -21.87
CA ALA A 292 5.96 15.72 -23.17
C ALA A 292 6.09 17.25 -23.17
N ARG A 293 5.49 17.98 -22.21
CA ARG A 293 5.61 19.46 -22.12
C ARG A 293 6.80 19.85 -21.26
N THR A 294 6.91 19.21 -20.10
CA THR A 294 7.99 19.36 -19.11
C THR A 294 9.35 19.03 -19.70
N ILE A 295 9.44 17.93 -20.46
CA ILE A 295 10.64 17.49 -21.19
C ILE A 295 11.02 18.48 -22.28
N ARG A 296 10.05 19.00 -23.04
CA ARG A 296 10.36 19.99 -24.08
C ARG A 296 10.95 21.25 -23.47
N VAL A 297 10.40 21.71 -22.35
CA VAL A 297 10.94 22.86 -21.62
C VAL A 297 12.31 22.55 -21.02
N ALA A 298 12.52 21.36 -20.43
CA ALA A 298 13.79 20.97 -19.82
C ALA A 298 14.91 20.73 -20.84
N CYS A 299 14.62 20.10 -21.98
CA CYS A 299 15.59 19.86 -23.06
C CYS A 299 15.91 21.11 -23.88
N LEU A 300 14.98 22.06 -23.98
CA LEU A 300 15.11 23.28 -24.80
C LEU A 300 15.33 24.55 -23.95
N GLY A 301 15.44 24.41 -22.63
CA GLY A 301 15.70 25.51 -21.71
C GLY A 301 17.09 26.08 -21.94
N LEU A 302 17.16 27.14 -22.74
CA LEU A 302 18.30 28.03 -22.78
C LEU A 302 18.18 28.97 -21.58
N ASP A 303 19.25 29.14 -20.81
CA ASP A 303 19.37 30.26 -19.88
C ASP A 303 19.16 31.60 -20.62
N GLU A 304 18.88 32.69 -19.90
CA GLU A 304 18.88 34.06 -20.47
C GLU A 304 20.19 34.42 -21.21
N SER A 305 21.25 33.63 -21.00
CA SER A 305 22.57 33.71 -21.63
C SER A 305 22.77 32.77 -22.84
N GLY A 306 21.77 31.99 -23.24
CA GLY A 306 21.87 31.05 -24.37
C GLY A 306 22.64 29.75 -24.08
N LYS A 307 22.94 29.46 -22.80
CA LYS A 307 23.61 28.23 -22.38
C LYS A 307 22.58 27.15 -22.00
N VAL A 308 22.86 25.89 -22.33
CA VAL A 308 22.03 24.74 -21.95
C VAL A 308 22.02 24.63 -20.42
N GLN A 309 20.83 24.68 -19.81
CA GLN A 309 20.68 24.46 -18.37
C GLN A 309 20.99 23.01 -18.02
N ASN A 310 21.92 22.80 -17.08
CA ASN A 310 22.29 21.46 -16.61
C ASN A 310 21.23 20.83 -15.69
N SER A 311 20.27 21.60 -15.18
CA SER A 311 19.19 21.08 -14.35
C SER A 311 17.93 21.94 -14.47
N CYS A 312 16.78 21.31 -14.65
CA CYS A 312 15.49 21.98 -14.66
C CYS A 312 14.72 21.61 -13.41
N MET A 313 14.32 22.61 -12.60
CA MET A 313 13.49 22.41 -11.41
C MET A 313 12.08 22.93 -11.67
N PHE A 314 11.08 22.10 -11.36
CA PHE A 314 9.68 22.47 -11.44
C PHE A 314 9.21 22.97 -10.08
N THR A 315 8.80 24.23 -10.01
CA THR A 315 8.35 24.87 -8.76
C THR A 315 7.04 24.28 -8.21
N GLU A 316 6.21 23.71 -9.09
CA GLU A 316 4.89 23.18 -8.73
C GLU A 316 4.97 21.93 -7.87
N ASN A 317 5.83 20.97 -8.25
CA ASN A 317 5.95 19.67 -7.59
C ASN A 317 7.37 19.36 -7.10
N ARG A 318 8.29 20.34 -7.15
CA ARG A 318 9.70 20.21 -6.72
C ARG A 318 10.47 19.10 -7.43
N LEU A 319 9.99 18.67 -8.61
CA LEU A 319 10.69 17.72 -9.44
C LEU A 319 11.92 18.40 -10.04
N ARG A 320 13.07 17.74 -9.93
CA ARG A 320 14.33 18.18 -10.53
C ARG A 320 14.77 17.17 -11.57
N ILE A 321 14.86 17.61 -12.82
CA ILE A 321 15.51 16.87 -13.90
C ILE A 321 16.99 17.25 -13.87
N THR A 322 17.84 16.26 -13.59
CA THR A 322 19.29 16.42 -13.43
C THR A 322 20.07 16.20 -14.72
N GLY A 323 19.47 15.49 -15.67
CA GLY A 323 20.09 15.21 -16.96
C GLY A 323 19.12 14.53 -17.92
N VAL A 324 19.42 14.68 -19.21
CA VAL A 324 18.69 14.02 -20.29
C VAL A 324 19.67 13.32 -21.19
N ASP A 325 19.53 12.01 -21.28
CA ASP A 325 20.35 11.15 -22.13
C ASP A 325 19.57 10.76 -23.38
N ILE A 326 20.14 11.02 -24.55
CA ILE A 326 19.59 10.58 -25.84
C ILE A 326 20.07 9.15 -26.08
N GLN A 327 19.17 8.17 -25.98
CA GLN A 327 19.49 6.76 -26.18
C GLN A 327 19.56 6.40 -27.68
N ALA A 328 18.61 6.91 -28.46
CA ALA A 328 18.56 6.66 -29.90
C ALA A 328 17.85 7.80 -30.63
N VAL A 329 18.27 8.05 -31.85
CA VAL A 329 17.60 8.95 -32.80
C VAL A 329 17.34 8.17 -34.07
N ALA A 330 16.08 8.11 -34.49
CA ALA A 330 15.69 7.43 -35.72
C ALA A 330 14.82 8.37 -36.58
N PRO A 331 15.06 8.45 -37.90
CA PRO A 331 14.11 9.11 -38.80
C PRO A 331 12.80 8.34 -38.80
N THR A 332 11.68 9.05 -38.69
CA THR A 332 10.34 8.44 -38.73
C THR A 332 9.96 8.05 -40.16
N ASP A 333 10.47 8.80 -41.15
CA ASP A 333 10.16 8.59 -42.56
C ASP A 333 11.15 7.62 -43.21
N GLU A 334 10.62 6.58 -43.86
CA GLU A 334 11.40 5.54 -44.52
C GLU A 334 12.30 6.09 -45.63
N ARG A 335 11.79 7.05 -46.41
CA ARG A 335 12.55 7.72 -47.47
C ARG A 335 13.79 8.43 -46.92
N THR A 336 13.65 9.11 -45.77
CA THR A 336 14.75 9.82 -45.12
C THR A 336 15.78 8.83 -44.59
N ARG A 337 15.33 7.69 -44.05
CA ARG A 337 16.19 6.58 -43.62
C ARG A 337 17.03 6.03 -44.78
N GLU A 338 16.41 5.74 -45.92
CA GLU A 338 17.10 5.26 -47.12
C GLU A 338 18.12 6.28 -47.66
N LEU A 339 17.76 7.57 -47.68
CA LEU A 339 18.66 8.63 -48.13
C LEU A 339 19.89 8.75 -47.22
N LEU A 340 19.70 8.65 -45.89
CA LEU A 340 20.80 8.63 -44.93
C LEU A 340 21.69 7.39 -45.11
N MET A 341 21.10 6.21 -45.32
CA MET A 341 21.86 4.98 -45.58
C MET A 341 22.72 5.09 -46.84
N LYS A 342 22.15 5.59 -47.95
CA LYS A 342 22.90 5.84 -49.20
C LYS A 342 24.03 6.84 -49.01
N SER A 343 23.81 7.90 -48.22
CA SER A 343 24.84 8.88 -47.90
C SER A 343 25.99 8.28 -47.09
N VAL A 344 25.70 7.42 -46.12
CA VAL A 344 26.73 6.73 -45.32
C VAL A 344 27.55 5.78 -46.20
N GLN A 345 26.90 5.02 -47.09
CA GLN A 345 27.60 4.15 -48.03
C GLN A 345 28.55 4.92 -48.95
N MET A 346 28.06 6.01 -49.56
CA MET A 346 28.91 6.87 -50.40
C MET A 346 30.09 7.46 -49.61
N ALA A 347 29.88 7.87 -48.36
CA ALA A 347 30.97 8.39 -47.53
C ALA A 347 32.06 7.33 -47.28
N ILE A 348 31.67 6.08 -47.01
CA ILE A 348 32.61 4.97 -46.85
C ILE A 348 33.39 4.75 -48.14
N GLU A 349 32.72 4.65 -49.29
CA GLU A 349 33.36 4.45 -50.60
C GLU A 349 34.37 5.56 -50.94
N ILE A 350 34.05 6.82 -50.62
CA ILE A 350 34.96 7.95 -50.79
C ILE A 350 36.18 7.80 -49.87
N THR A 351 35.98 7.45 -48.61
CA THR A 351 37.10 7.28 -47.67
C THR A 351 38.00 6.10 -48.03
N THR A 352 37.44 4.98 -48.51
CA THR A 352 38.23 3.82 -48.95
C THR A 352 39.00 4.14 -50.21
N SER A 353 38.38 4.79 -51.20
CA SER A 353 39.06 5.21 -52.44
C SER A 353 40.19 6.21 -52.16
N SER A 354 39.98 7.13 -51.21
CA SER A 354 41.01 8.09 -50.79
C SER A 354 42.20 7.40 -50.09
N LEU A 355 41.92 6.41 -49.23
CA LEU A 355 42.96 5.61 -48.57
C LEU A 355 43.78 4.77 -49.57
N GLU A 356 43.13 4.17 -50.56
CA GLU A 356 43.80 3.41 -51.63
C GLU A 356 44.68 4.32 -52.50
N ALA A 357 44.20 5.51 -52.85
CA ALA A 357 44.95 6.49 -53.62
C ALA A 357 46.15 7.08 -52.86
N ALA A 358 46.12 7.11 -51.52
CA ALA A 358 47.24 7.56 -50.70
C ALA A 358 48.27 6.45 -50.41
N ALA A 359 47.90 5.18 -50.61
CA ALA A 359 48.77 4.02 -50.41
C ALA A 359 49.50 3.57 -51.69
N THR A 360 49.22 4.22 -52.82
CA THR A 360 49.88 4.04 -54.12
C THR A 360 50.78 5.23 -54.42
#